data_AF-A0A9P0ZPE4-F1
#
_entry.id   AF-A0A9P0ZPE4-F1
#
_cell.length_a   1.000
_cell.length_b   1.000
_cell.length_c   1.000
_cell.angle_alpha   90.00
_cell.angle_beta   90.00
_cell.angle_gamma   90.00
#
_symmetry.space_group_name_H-M   'P 1'
#
loop_
_entity.id
_entity.type
_entity.pdbx_description
1 polymer ?
#
loop_
_entity_poly.entity_id
_entity_poly.type
_entity_poly.pdbx_seq_one_letter_code
_entity_poly.pdbx_strand_id
1 'polypeptide(L)'
;MLNVLLHTLLFVCPSVPILSQKSFKEAVKFDSWKEAMMTEIKSLETNQTWSLVKLPPGKPVVGCGWVYEVKHKADGSSRIHTDRGVDFFETFSPVAKLTTVRFLLSVAVSQNWHLHQLDVDNAFLHGDLHEEVYMKL
;
A
#
# COMPACT_ATOMS: atom_id res chain seq x y z
N MET A 1 -21.65 -25.78 11.58
CA MET A 1 -20.65 -26.82 11.28
C MET A 1 -19.59 -26.16 10.42
N LEU A 2 -18.46 -25.82 11.04
CA LEU A 2 -17.31 -25.17 10.41
C LEU A 2 -16.59 -26.20 9.55
N ASN A 3 -16.37 -25.90 8.27
CA ASN A 3 -15.17 -26.25 7.49
C ASN A 3 -15.46 -26.12 6.00
N VAL A 4 -15.20 -24.94 5.44
CA VAL A 4 -14.49 -24.87 4.15
C VAL A 4 -13.26 -23.99 4.40
N LEU A 5 -12.15 -24.71 4.54
CA LEU A 5 -10.77 -24.29 4.70
C LEU A 5 -10.45 -23.06 3.82
N LEU A 6 -10.00 -21.93 4.38
CA LEU A 6 -8.75 -21.77 5.15
C LEU A 6 -7.51 -22.16 4.32
N HIS A 7 -7.35 -21.58 3.13
CA HIS A 7 -6.10 -21.68 2.37
C HIS A 7 -5.56 -20.37 1.79
N THR A 8 -6.00 -19.21 2.30
CA THR A 8 -5.42 -17.91 1.86
C THR A 8 -5.09 -16.96 3.02
N LEU A 9 -5.06 -17.45 4.25
CA LEU A 9 -4.59 -16.71 5.43
C LEU A 9 -3.83 -17.65 6.36
N LEU A 10 -2.62 -18.01 5.94
CA LEU A 10 -1.47 -18.35 6.80
C LEU A 10 -0.24 -18.47 5.90
N PHE A 11 0.26 -17.31 5.48
CA PHE A 11 1.71 -17.13 5.39
C PHE A 11 2.08 -15.99 6.35
N VAL A 12 1.71 -16.14 7.62
CA VAL A 12 2.62 -15.70 8.67
C VAL A 12 3.72 -16.75 8.65
N CYS A 13 4.77 -16.50 7.89
CA CYS A 13 6.04 -17.17 8.11
C CYS A 13 6.73 -16.40 9.24
N PRO A 14 6.80 -16.94 10.46
CA PRO A 14 7.54 -16.31 11.54
C PRO A 14 9.02 -16.67 11.38
N SER A 15 9.63 -16.26 10.26
CA SER A 15 11.09 -16.32 10.00
C SER A 15 11.41 -16.05 8.53
N VAL A 16 10.86 -14.99 7.93
CA VAL A 16 11.58 -14.37 6.80
C VAL A 16 12.19 -13.11 7.38
N PRO A 17 13.52 -13.02 7.58
CA PRO A 17 14.11 -11.73 7.85
C PRO A 17 13.70 -10.88 6.66
N ILE A 18 12.91 -9.84 6.90
CA ILE A 18 12.51 -8.86 5.91
C ILE A 18 13.81 -8.49 5.20
N LEU A 19 14.03 -8.98 4.00
CA LEU A 19 15.25 -8.71 3.22
C LEU A 19 15.13 -7.30 2.61
N SER A 20 14.51 -6.38 3.36
CA SER A 20 14.45 -4.95 3.13
C SER A 20 15.60 -4.31 3.90
N GLN A 21 16.83 -4.63 3.49
CA GLN A 21 18.03 -3.94 3.98
C GLN A 21 18.78 -3.21 2.87
N LYS A 22 18.16 -2.98 1.70
CA LYS A 22 18.80 -2.17 0.68
C LYS A 22 18.58 -0.70 1.01
N SER A 23 19.65 0.02 1.29
CA SER A 23 19.62 1.49 1.35
C SER A 23 19.44 2.04 -0.07
N PHE A 24 18.90 3.26 -0.21
CA PHE A 24 18.82 3.96 -1.51
C PHE A 24 20.15 3.91 -2.28
N LYS A 25 21.27 4.07 -1.58
CA LYS A 25 22.63 4.02 -2.14
C LYS A 25 22.98 2.69 -2.81
N GLU A 26 22.37 1.61 -2.38
CA GLU A 26 22.58 0.28 -2.93
C GLU A 26 21.55 -0.04 -4.01
N ALA A 27 20.30 0.35 -3.82
CA ALA A 27 19.22 0.14 -4.78
C ALA A 27 19.48 0.87 -6.10
N VAL A 28 19.98 2.11 -6.05
CA VAL A 28 20.26 2.92 -7.25
C VAL A 28 21.35 2.32 -8.15
N LYS A 29 22.10 1.32 -7.69
CA LYS A 29 23.10 0.63 -8.51
C LYS A 29 22.48 -0.37 -9.50
N PHE A 30 21.21 -0.72 -9.32
CA PHE A 30 20.52 -1.72 -10.12
C PHE A 30 19.41 -1.05 -10.94
N ASP A 31 19.39 -1.26 -12.25
CA ASP A 31 18.43 -0.60 -13.14
C ASP A 31 16.99 -1.04 -12.88
N SER A 32 16.78 -2.28 -12.47
CA SER A 32 15.45 -2.81 -12.14
C SER A 32 14.81 -2.11 -10.94
N TRP A 33 15.61 -1.62 -9.97
CA TRP A 33 15.12 -0.79 -8.86
C TRP A 33 14.86 0.66 -9.31
N LYS A 34 15.65 1.20 -10.26
CA LYS A 34 15.38 2.52 -10.84
C LYS A 34 14.08 2.54 -11.63
N GLU A 35 13.83 1.51 -12.43
CA GLU A 35 12.59 1.36 -13.21
C GLU A 35 11.36 1.32 -12.30
N ALA A 36 11.43 0.57 -11.20
CA ALA A 36 10.36 0.54 -10.20
C ALA A 36 10.13 1.93 -9.58
N MET A 37 11.18 2.63 -9.15
CA MET A 37 11.07 4.00 -8.60
C MET A 37 10.49 4.98 -9.62
N MET A 38 10.93 4.92 -10.89
CA MET A 38 10.41 5.78 -11.94
C MET A 38 8.94 5.51 -12.25
N THR A 39 8.53 4.24 -12.24
CA THR A 39 7.14 3.84 -12.44
C THR A 39 6.24 4.42 -11.35
N GLU A 40 6.71 4.35 -10.09
CA GLU A 40 6.01 4.92 -8.95
C GLU A 40 5.94 6.46 -9.01
N ILE A 41 7.06 7.14 -9.29
CA ILE A 41 7.06 8.60 -9.46
C ILE A 41 6.09 9.04 -10.57
N LYS A 42 6.09 8.32 -11.71
CA LYS A 42 5.22 8.63 -12.83
C LYS A 42 3.74 8.41 -12.51
N SER A 43 3.40 7.39 -11.73
CA SER A 43 2.01 7.17 -11.29
C SER A 43 1.53 8.34 -10.43
N LEU A 44 2.37 8.83 -9.53
CA LEU A 44 2.08 9.97 -8.67
C LEU A 44 1.94 11.28 -9.45
N GLU A 45 2.82 11.53 -10.42
CA GLU A 45 2.71 12.68 -11.33
C GLU A 45 1.41 12.65 -12.15
N THR A 46 1.04 11.46 -12.65
CA THR A 46 -0.19 11.26 -13.44
C THR A 46 -1.43 11.54 -12.61
N ASN A 47 -1.41 11.18 -11.32
CA ASN A 47 -2.54 11.38 -10.43
C ASN A 47 -2.70 12.82 -9.93
N GLN A 48 -1.70 13.70 -10.16
CA GLN A 48 -1.71 15.11 -9.76
C GLN A 48 -2.04 15.34 -8.27
N THR A 49 -1.65 14.40 -7.40
CA THR A 49 -2.01 14.40 -5.97
C THR A 49 -1.01 15.13 -5.07
N TRP A 50 0.10 15.65 -5.61
CA TRP A 50 1.14 16.32 -4.82
C TRP A 50 1.82 17.45 -5.60
N SER A 51 2.44 18.38 -4.88
CA SER A 51 3.27 19.44 -5.47
C SER A 51 4.51 19.68 -4.63
N LEU A 52 5.62 20.03 -5.29
CA LEU A 52 6.87 20.36 -4.61
C LEU A 52 6.80 21.80 -4.09
N VAL A 53 6.81 21.97 -2.77
CA VAL A 53 6.73 23.28 -2.11
C VAL A 53 7.82 23.46 -1.07
N LYS A 54 8.18 24.71 -0.76
CA LYS A 54 9.01 25.01 0.41
C LYS A 54 8.14 24.85 1.66
N LEU A 55 8.68 24.18 2.68
CA LEU A 55 7.99 24.00 3.95
C LEU A 55 7.67 25.35 4.61
N PRO A 56 6.40 25.67 4.91
CA PRO A 56 6.06 26.86 5.68
C PRO A 56 6.55 26.76 7.13
N PRO A 57 6.91 27.88 7.76
CA PRO A 57 7.39 27.87 9.13
C PRO A 57 6.33 27.33 10.09
N GLY A 58 6.72 26.41 10.97
CA GLY A 58 5.86 25.85 12.02
C GLY A 58 4.92 24.72 11.60
N LYS A 59 4.98 24.23 10.35
CA LYS A 59 4.21 23.06 9.91
C LYS A 59 4.96 21.75 10.21
N PRO A 60 4.26 20.70 10.68
CA PRO A 60 4.87 19.39 10.90
C PRO A 60 5.25 18.75 9.57
N VAL A 61 6.34 18.00 9.56
CA VAL A 61 6.83 17.29 8.37
C VAL A 61 6.83 15.82 8.63
N VAL A 62 6.31 15.09 7.67
CA VAL A 62 6.28 13.64 7.64
C VAL A 62 7.53 13.16 6.90
N GLY A 63 8.28 12.25 7.51
CA GLY A 63 9.40 11.61 6.84
C GLY A 63 8.90 10.71 5.71
N CYS A 64 9.56 10.74 4.55
CA CYS A 64 9.33 9.73 3.51
C CYS A 64 10.64 9.01 3.21
N GLY A 65 10.56 7.74 2.84
CA GLY A 65 11.71 6.95 2.45
C GLY A 65 11.31 5.80 1.55
N TRP A 66 12.26 5.31 0.77
CA TRP A 66 12.02 4.15 -0.09
C TRP A 66 12.12 2.85 0.70
N VAL A 67 11.08 2.03 0.60
CA VAL A 67 11.07 0.64 1.05
C VAL A 67 11.29 -0.24 -0.18
N TYR A 68 12.28 -1.10 -0.08
CA TYR A 68 12.71 -1.97 -1.17
C TYR A 68 12.29 -3.40 -0.87
N GLU A 69 11.23 -3.85 -1.55
CA GLU A 69 10.68 -5.19 -1.36
C GLU A 69 10.62 -5.95 -2.69
N VAL A 70 10.93 -7.25 -2.64
CA VAL A 70 10.69 -8.16 -3.76
C VAL A 70 9.42 -8.92 -3.44
N LYS A 71 8.34 -8.62 -4.16
CA LYS A 71 7.06 -9.33 -4.02
C LYS A 71 7.03 -10.52 -4.96
N HIS A 72 6.74 -11.69 -4.42
CA HIS A 72 6.49 -12.89 -5.22
C HIS A 72 5.02 -12.96 -5.60
N LYS A 73 4.74 -13.19 -6.87
CA LYS A 73 3.40 -13.46 -7.38
C LYS A 73 3.03 -14.92 -7.14
N ALA A 74 1.73 -15.21 -7.18
CA ALA A 74 1.20 -16.57 -7.04
C ALA A 74 1.68 -17.53 -8.16
N ASP A 75 2.11 -17.00 -9.30
CA ASP A 75 2.71 -17.74 -10.41
C ASP A 75 4.19 -18.10 -10.19
N GLY A 76 4.79 -17.70 -9.05
CA GLY A 76 6.20 -17.92 -8.71
C GLY A 76 7.14 -16.85 -9.28
N SER A 77 6.67 -15.93 -10.11
CA SER A 77 7.49 -14.81 -10.60
C SER A 77 7.73 -13.78 -9.49
N SER A 78 8.89 -13.11 -9.54
CA SER A 78 9.21 -12.03 -8.61
C SER A 78 9.05 -10.68 -9.29
N ARG A 79 8.50 -9.70 -8.57
CA ARG A 79 8.41 -8.31 -9.01
C ARG A 79 9.04 -7.41 -7.97
N ILE A 80 9.88 -6.51 -8.45
CA ILE A 80 10.49 -5.46 -7.64
C ILE A 80 9.42 -4.41 -7.33
N HIS A 81 9.27 -4.08 -6.05
CA HIS A 81 8.30 -3.12 -5.58
C HIS A 81 9.02 -2.10 -4.68
N THR A 82 8.91 -0.84 -5.08
CA THR A 82 9.40 0.29 -4.30
C THR A 82 8.21 1.07 -3.82
N ASP A 83 8.08 1.22 -2.52
CA ASP A 83 7.03 2.03 -1.90
C ASP A 83 7.66 3.17 -1.10
N ARG A 84 6.95 4.28 -0.97
CA ARG A 84 7.33 5.34 -0.05
C ARG A 84 6.81 4.98 1.33
N GLY A 85 7.65 4.25 2.08
CA GLY A 85 7.42 3.98 3.49
C GLY A 85 7.42 5.28 4.27
N VAL A 86 6.28 5.60 4.84
CA VAL A 86 6.12 6.65 5.82
C VAL A 86 5.88 5.99 7.17
N ASP A 87 6.62 6.44 8.19
CA ASP A 87 6.47 5.93 9.55
C ASP A 87 5.20 6.49 10.19
N PHE A 88 4.10 5.82 9.90
CA PHE A 88 2.77 6.15 10.38
C PHE A 88 2.41 5.23 11.55
N PHE A 89 2.74 5.65 12.77
CA PHE A 89 2.22 4.98 13.97
C PHE A 89 0.69 5.14 14.08
N GLU A 90 0.12 6.19 13.49
CA GLU A 90 -1.33 6.43 13.41
C GLU A 90 -1.70 7.11 12.07
N THR A 91 -2.06 6.32 11.06
CA THR A 91 -2.77 6.85 9.87
C THR A 91 -4.13 6.22 9.78
N PHE A 92 -5.16 7.02 10.01
CA PHE A 92 -6.54 6.65 9.79
C PHE A 92 -6.86 6.77 8.30
N SER A 93 -6.35 5.83 7.50
CA SER A 93 -7.00 5.56 6.21
C SER A 93 -8.44 5.12 6.51
N PRO A 94 -9.44 5.57 5.72
CA PRO A 94 -10.83 5.12 5.88
C PRO A 94 -10.97 3.65 5.48
N VAL A 95 -10.53 2.75 6.36
CA VAL A 95 -10.63 1.31 6.17
C VAL A 95 -12.01 0.87 6.67
N ALA A 96 -12.79 0.28 5.77
CA ALA A 96 -14.06 -0.34 6.14
C ALA A 96 -13.81 -1.40 7.24
N LYS A 97 -14.53 -1.29 8.36
CA LYS A 97 -14.41 -2.29 9.43
C LYS A 97 -14.90 -3.65 8.92
N LEU A 98 -14.13 -4.70 9.21
CA LEU A 98 -14.48 -6.06 8.80
C LEU A 98 -15.85 -6.51 9.36
N THR A 99 -16.26 -5.97 10.51
CA THR A 99 -17.60 -6.19 11.08
C THR A 99 -18.70 -5.70 10.14
N THR A 100 -18.56 -4.51 9.55
CA THR A 100 -19.49 -3.94 8.58
C THR A 100 -19.53 -4.77 7.30
N VAL A 101 -18.36 -5.19 6.79
CA VAL A 101 -18.27 -6.05 5.60
C VAL A 101 -18.99 -7.38 5.83
N ARG A 102 -18.73 -8.05 6.96
CA ARG A 102 -19.40 -9.32 7.33
C ARG A 102 -20.91 -9.15 7.49
N PHE A 103 -21.35 -8.04 8.06
CA PHE A 103 -22.78 -7.75 8.18
C PHE A 103 -23.44 -7.62 6.81
N LEU A 104 -22.85 -6.84 5.89
CA LEU A 104 -23.36 -6.69 4.52
C LEU A 104 -23.40 -8.02 3.76
N LEU A 105 -22.36 -8.83 3.87
CA LEU A 105 -22.34 -10.18 3.28
C LEU A 105 -23.44 -11.08 3.86
N SER A 106 -23.69 -11.01 5.16
CA SER A 106 -24.75 -11.79 5.82
C SER A 106 -26.13 -11.39 5.30
N VAL A 107 -26.37 -10.08 5.10
CA VAL A 107 -27.60 -9.58 4.47
C VAL A 107 -27.72 -10.08 3.04
N ALA A 108 -26.67 -9.94 2.23
CA ALA A 108 -26.67 -10.38 0.84
C ALA A 108 -27.01 -11.88 0.71
N VAL A 109 -26.42 -12.73 1.56
CA VAL A 109 -26.76 -14.17 1.60
C VAL A 109 -28.21 -14.40 2.02
N SER A 110 -28.69 -13.70 3.06
CA SER A 110 -30.08 -13.86 3.53
C SER A 110 -31.13 -13.46 2.49
N GLN A 111 -30.80 -12.51 1.61
CA GLN A 111 -31.67 -12.00 0.55
C GLN A 111 -31.38 -12.64 -0.81
N ASN A 112 -30.47 -13.62 -0.87
CA ASN A 112 -30.03 -14.28 -2.10
C ASN A 112 -29.56 -13.28 -3.19
N TRP A 113 -28.82 -12.26 -2.79
CA TRP A 113 -28.28 -11.24 -3.69
C TRP A 113 -27.00 -11.71 -4.39
N HIS A 114 -26.84 -11.33 -5.65
CA HIS A 114 -25.59 -11.53 -6.38
C HIS A 114 -24.52 -10.54 -5.89
N LEU A 115 -23.31 -11.05 -5.65
CA LEU A 115 -22.15 -10.28 -5.22
C LEU A 115 -21.13 -10.17 -6.34
N HIS A 116 -20.62 -8.96 -6.55
CA HIS A 116 -19.51 -8.67 -7.46
C HIS A 116 -18.37 -8.04 -6.66
N GLN A 117 -17.13 -8.46 -6.95
CA GLN A 117 -15.92 -7.90 -6.33
C GLN A 117 -15.20 -7.02 -7.35
N LEU A 118 -14.77 -5.85 -6.90
CA LEU A 118 -13.90 -4.94 -7.63
C LEU A 118 -12.66 -4.70 -6.79
N ASP A 119 -11.48 -4.81 -7.40
CA ASP A 119 -10.21 -4.40 -6.82
C ASP A 119 -9.72 -3.16 -7.58
N VAL A 120 -9.37 -2.11 -6.84
CA VAL A 120 -8.98 -0.82 -7.42
C VAL A 120 -7.53 -0.56 -7.07
N ASP A 121 -6.70 -0.51 -8.11
CA ASP A 121 -5.30 -0.13 -7.96
C ASP A 121 -5.21 1.30 -7.40
N ASN A 122 -4.34 1.48 -6.39
CA ASN A 122 -4.10 2.78 -5.76
C ASN A 122 -5.33 3.45 -5.14
N ALA A 123 -6.28 2.69 -4.58
CA ALA A 123 -7.49 3.21 -3.95
C ALA A 123 -7.23 4.33 -2.90
N PHE A 124 -6.07 4.35 -2.26
CA PHE A 124 -5.67 5.40 -1.30
C PHE A 124 -5.50 6.78 -1.95
N LEU A 125 -5.21 6.86 -3.25
CA LEU A 125 -5.03 8.13 -3.98
C LEU A 125 -6.35 8.76 -4.41
N HIS A 126 -7.48 8.06 -4.25
CA HIS A 126 -8.80 8.53 -4.65
C HIS A 126 -9.63 9.08 -3.48
N GLY A 127 -9.07 9.15 -2.27
CA GLY A 127 -9.72 9.75 -1.11
C GLY A 127 -9.38 11.24 -0.96
N ASP A 128 -10.37 12.05 -0.56
CA ASP A 128 -10.12 13.44 -0.21
C ASP A 128 -9.40 13.54 1.14
N LEU A 129 -8.23 14.18 1.13
CA LEU A 129 -7.48 14.50 2.34
C LEU A 129 -7.86 15.91 2.82
N HIS A 130 -8.43 16.01 4.02
CA HIS A 130 -8.84 17.30 4.59
C HIS A 130 -7.67 18.00 5.30
N GLU A 131 -6.67 17.24 5.75
CA GLU A 131 -5.45 17.79 6.35
C GLU A 131 -4.37 18.11 5.31
N GLU A 132 -3.63 19.19 5.55
CA GLU A 132 -2.47 19.55 4.75
C GLU A 132 -1.23 18.82 5.30
N VAL A 133 -0.69 17.88 4.52
CA VAL A 133 0.47 17.07 4.90
C VAL A 133 1.69 17.48 4.09
N TYR A 134 2.79 17.75 4.77
CA TYR A 134 4.09 18.05 4.16
C TYR A 134 5.02 16.85 4.32
N MET A 135 5.66 16.42 3.24
CA MET A 135 6.64 15.34 3.25
C MET A 135 8.06 15.86 3.03
N LYS A 136 9.03 15.30 3.76
CA LYS A 136 10.45 15.52 3.50
C LYS A 136 10.95 14.46 2.51
N LEU A 137 11.33 14.91 1.31
CA LEU A 137 12.04 14.10 0.31
C LEU A 137 13.48 13.77 0.76
#